data_AF-U2X8I8-F1
#
_entry.id   AF-U2X8I8-F1
#
_cell.length_a   1.000
_cell.length_b   1.000
_cell.length_c   1.000
_cell.angle_alpha   90.00
_cell.angle_beta   90.00
_cell.angle_gamma   90.00
#
_symmetry.space_group_name_H-M   'P 1'
#
loop_
_entity.id
_entity.type
_entity.pdbx_description
1 polymer ?
#
loop_
_entity_poly.entity_id
_entity_poly.type
_entity_poly.pdbx_seq_one_letter_code
_entity_poly.pdbx_strand_id
1 'polypeptide(L)' 'MPTFGHHAHISLFGAVNVHDGETVLHQAGAANATTFLDFLRVLKERYSDRLVVLVLDNARIHHTKMVREFLREEG' A
#
# COMPACT_ATOMS: atom_id res chain seq x y z
N MET A 1 0.03 -9.93 39.44
CA MET A 1 0.05 -8.57 38.87
C MET A 1 -0.62 -8.63 37.51
N PRO A 2 -1.67 -7.83 37.23
CA PRO A 2 -2.23 -7.76 35.88
C PRO A 2 -1.31 -6.89 35.01
N THR A 3 -0.78 -7.45 33.92
CA THR A 3 -0.12 -6.67 32.87
C THR A 3 -1.19 -6.21 31.89
N PHE A 4 -1.53 -4.93 31.92
CA PHE A 4 -2.33 -4.33 30.86
C PHE A 4 -1.44 -4.20 29.61
N GLY A 5 -1.51 -5.19 28.72
CA GLY A 5 -0.85 -5.11 27.42
C GLY A 5 -1.58 -4.11 26.54
N HIS A 6 -0.91 -3.03 26.14
CA HIS A 6 -1.41 -2.18 25.07
C HIS A 6 -1.26 -2.94 23.76
N HIS A 7 -2.36 -3.45 23.20
CA HIS A 7 -2.37 -4.09 21.89
C HIS A 7 -2.17 -3.03 20.79
N ALA A 8 -0.93 -2.63 20.56
CA ALA A 8 -0.57 -1.82 19.41
C ALA A 8 -0.58 -2.70 18.16
N HIS A 9 -1.60 -2.51 17.32
CA HIS A 9 -1.64 -3.10 15.99
C HIS A 9 -0.97 -2.15 15.01
N ILE A 10 -0.12 -2.70 14.16
CA ILE A 10 0.48 -1.96 13.06
C ILE A 10 0.17 -2.64 11.74
N SER A 11 -0.04 -1.85 10.71
CA SER A 11 -0.26 -2.33 9.35
C SER A 11 0.99 -2.10 8.53
N LEU A 12 1.28 -3.04 7.62
CA LEU A 12 2.41 -2.94 6.70
C LEU A 12 1.89 -3.22 5.29
N PHE A 13 2.08 -2.25 4.39
CA PHE A 13 1.94 -2.49 2.96
C PHE A 13 3.29 -2.92 2.40
N GLY A 14 3.24 -3.86 1.46
CA GLY A 14 4.43 -4.39 0.81
C GLY A 14 4.19 -4.62 -0.67
N ALA A 15 5.20 -4.35 -1.47
CA ALA A 15 5.27 -4.73 -2.88
C ALA A 15 6.61 -5.38 -3.16
N VAL A 16 6.61 -6.35 -4.07
CA VAL A 16 7.82 -7.03 -4.54
C VAL A 16 7.88 -6.88 -6.05
N ASN A 17 8.99 -6.38 -6.56
CA ASN A 17 9.30 -6.38 -7.98
C ASN A 17 9.64 -7.82 -8.41
N VAL A 18 8.84 -8.38 -9.31
CA VAL A 18 8.97 -9.79 -9.73
C VAL A 18 10.22 -10.08 -10.55
N HIS A 19 10.88 -9.04 -11.11
CA HIS A 19 12.05 -9.22 -11.96
C HIS A 19 13.34 -9.44 -11.17
N ASP A 20 13.50 -8.73 -10.06
CA ASP A 20 14.74 -8.68 -9.28
C ASP A 20 14.54 -8.97 -7.78
N GLY A 21 13.29 -9.10 -7.32
CA GLY A 21 12.96 -9.34 -5.93
C GLY A 21 13.08 -8.10 -5.03
N GLU A 22 13.27 -6.91 -5.60
CA GLU A 22 13.31 -5.67 -4.82
C GLU A 22 11.99 -5.48 -4.06
N THR A 23 12.06 -5.14 -2.77
CA THR A 23 10.89 -4.97 -1.92
C THR A 23 10.70 -3.52 -1.48
N VAL A 24 9.47 -3.03 -1.55
CA VAL A 24 9.07 -1.74 -0.96
C VAL A 24 8.13 -2.02 0.20
N LEU A 25 8.47 -1.51 1.38
CA LEU A 25 7.65 -1.63 2.60
C LEU A 25 7.19 -0.24 3.06
N HIS A 26 5.93 -0.15 3.46
CA HIS A 26 5.35 1.09 3.99
C HIS A 26 4.49 0.80 5.21
N GLN A 27 4.97 1.24 6.36
CA GLN A 27 4.30 1.07 7.65
C GLN A 27 3.18 2.10 7.79
N ALA A 28 2.01 1.65 8.21
CA ALA A 28 0.83 2.48 8.38
C ALA A 28 0.14 2.19 9.72
N GLY A 29 -0.52 3.21 10.28
CA GLY A 29 -1.31 3.06 11.51
C GLY A 29 -2.55 2.17 11.35
N ALA A 30 -3.04 1.99 10.12
CA ALA A 30 -4.14 1.10 9.78
C ALA A 30 -4.07 0.69 8.30
N ALA A 31 -4.69 -0.44 7.93
CA ALA A 31 -4.84 -0.87 6.55
C ALA A 31 -6.18 -0.35 5.98
N ASN A 32 -6.18 0.86 5.44
CA ASN A 32 -7.36 1.49 4.86
C ASN A 32 -7.04 2.15 3.51
N ALA A 33 -8.05 2.69 2.83
CA ALA A 33 -7.89 3.28 1.50
C ALA A 33 -6.91 4.46 1.48
N THR A 34 -6.94 5.34 2.48
CA THR A 34 -6.06 6.52 2.55
C THR A 34 -4.59 6.10 2.67
N THR A 35 -4.30 5.22 3.62
CA THR A 35 -2.93 4.69 3.83
C THR A 35 -2.46 3.83 2.67
N PHE A 36 -3.37 3.15 1.95
CA PHE A 36 -3.06 2.47 0.71
C PHE A 36 -2.68 3.46 -0.43
N LEU A 37 -3.36 4.59 -0.55
CA LEU A 37 -2.98 5.64 -1.52
C LEU A 37 -1.60 6.22 -1.22
N ASP A 38 -1.28 6.43 0.04
CA ASP A 38 0.06 6.89 0.44
C ASP A 38 1.12 5.88 0.02
N PHE A 39 0.84 4.57 0.16
CA PHE A 39 1.70 3.54 -0.38
C PHE A 39 1.83 3.57 -1.91
N LEU A 40 0.73 3.77 -2.65
CA LEU A 40 0.78 3.89 -4.12
C LEU A 40 1.63 5.09 -4.57
N ARG A 41 1.60 6.21 -3.84
CA ARG A 41 2.46 7.37 -4.10
C ARG A 41 3.94 7.04 -3.92
N VAL A 42 4.28 6.29 -2.86
CA VAL A 42 5.65 5.82 -2.64
C VAL A 42 6.12 4.94 -3.80
N LEU A 43 5.27 4.03 -4.30
CA LEU A 43 5.60 3.20 -5.46
C LEU A 43 5.81 4.04 -6.73
N LYS A 44 4.95 5.03 -6.96
CA LYS A 44 5.06 5.94 -8.11
C LYS A 44 6.36 6.75 -8.06
N GLU A 45 6.74 7.28 -6.90
CA GLU A 45 7.99 8.02 -6.75
C GLU A 45 9.21 7.13 -7.02
N ARG A 46 9.21 5.91 -6.47
CA ARG A 46 10.30 4.95 -6.64
C ARG A 46 10.47 4.49 -8.09
N TYR A 47 9.38 4.29 -8.82
CA TYR A 47 9.38 3.80 -10.20
C TYR A 47 8.90 4.88 -11.19
N SER A 48 9.29 6.13 -10.96
CA SER A 48 8.78 7.31 -11.67
C SER A 48 9.01 7.33 -13.19
N ASP A 49 10.00 6.59 -13.68
CA ASP A 49 10.37 6.46 -15.09
C ASP A 49 9.88 5.15 -15.75
N ARG A 50 9.06 4.36 -15.04
CA ARG A 50 8.64 3.02 -15.47
C ARG A 50 7.13 2.86 -15.43
N LEU A 51 6.60 2.04 -16.34
CA LEU A 51 5.24 1.54 -16.22
C LEU A 51 5.20 0.48 -15.10
N VAL A 52 4.37 0.73 -14.08
CA VAL A 52 4.15 -0.21 -12.97
C VAL A 52 2.83 -0.94 -13.18
N VAL A 53 2.88 -2.27 -13.30
CA VAL A 53 1.69 -3.12 -13.27
C VAL A 53 1.57 -3.74 -11.88
N LEU A 54 0.53 -3.36 -11.13
CA LEU A 54 0.26 -3.88 -9.80
C LEU A 54 -0.69 -5.07 -9.86
N VAL A 55 -0.28 -6.18 -9.25
CA VAL A 55 -1.15 -7.34 -9.01
C VAL A 55 -1.58 -7.29 -7.54
N LEU A 56 -2.88 -7.05 -7.31
CA LEU A 56 -3.48 -6.94 -5.99
C LEU A 56 -4.46 -8.09 -5.75
N ASP A 57 -4.69 -8.42 -4.49
CA ASP A 57 -5.81 -9.29 -4.12
C ASP A 57 -7.15 -8.55 -4.30
N ASN A 58 -8.26 -9.23 -4.05
CA ASN A 58 -9.59 -8.64 -4.20
C ASN A 58 -10.07 -7.87 -2.94
N ALA A 59 -9.16 -7.32 -2.12
CA ALA A 59 -9.54 -6.63 -0.90
C ALA A 59 -10.36 -5.36 -1.19
N ARG A 60 -11.36 -5.10 -0.35
CA ARG A 60 -12.30 -3.96 -0.51
C ARG A 60 -11.59 -2.60 -0.54
N ILE A 61 -10.46 -2.46 0.16
CA ILE A 61 -9.70 -1.21 0.24
C ILE A 61 -9.17 -0.77 -1.14
N HIS A 62 -8.86 -1.72 -2.04
CA HIS A 62 -8.36 -1.45 -3.39
C HIS A 62 -9.48 -0.95 -4.34
N HIS A 63 -10.74 -1.22 -4.00
CA HIS A 63 -11.90 -0.90 -4.83
C HIS A 63 -12.63 0.38 -4.41
N THR A 64 -12.12 1.10 -3.41
CA THR A 64 -12.76 2.34 -2.97
C THR A 64 -12.75 3.38 -4.10
N LYS A 65 -13.76 4.25 -4.12
CA LYS A 65 -13.91 5.29 -5.14
C LYS A 65 -12.62 6.13 -5.26
N MET A 66 -12.06 6.54 -4.13
CA MET A 66 -10.84 7.35 -4.07
C MET A 66 -9.63 6.65 -4.69
N VAL A 67 -9.45 5.34 -4.44
CA VAL A 67 -8.35 4.56 -5.05
C VAL A 67 -8.55 4.44 -6.56
N ARG A 68 -9.78 4.20 -7.01
CA ARG A 68 -10.09 4.14 -8.45
C ARG A 68 -9.90 5.48 -9.15
N GLU A 69 -10.23 6.59 -8.50
CA GLU A 69 -10.02 7.94 -9.02
C GLU A 69 -8.53 8.23 -9.14
N PHE A 70 -7.75 7.98 -8.09
CA PHE A 70 -6.29 8.12 -8.14
C PHE A 70 -5.67 7.31 -9.29
N LEU A 71 -6.01 6.02 -9.42
CA LEU A 71 -5.46 5.18 -10.50
C LEU A 71 -5.88 5.63 -11.91
N ARG A 72 -6.99 6.36 -12.05
CA ARG A 72 -7.44 6.92 -13.32
C ARG A 72 -6.71 8.21 -13.67
N GLU A 73 -6.37 9.04 -12.68
CA GLU A 73 -5.61 10.27 -12.88
C GLU A 73 -4.14 10.00 -13.23
N GLU A 74 -3.64 8.85 -12.80
CA GLU A 74 -2.22 8.47 -12.90
C GLU A 74 -1.89 7.52 -14.06
N GLY A 75 -2.89 7.01 -14.78
CA GLY A 75 -2.74 6.12 -15.94
C GLY A 75 -2.99 6.85 -17.25
#